data_AF-A0A9X8HJF9-F1
#
_entry.id   AF-A0A9X8HJF9-F1
#
_cell.length_a   1.000
_cell.length_b   1.000
_cell.length_c   1.000
_cell.angle_alpha   90.00
_cell.angle_beta   90.00
_cell.angle_gamma   90.00
#
_symmetry.space_group_name_H-M   'P 1'
#
loop_
_entity.id
_entity.type
_entity.pdbx_description
1 polymer ?
#
loop_
_entity_poly.entity_id
_entity_poly.type
_entity_poly.pdbx_seq_one_letter_code
_entity_poly.pdbx_strand_id
1 'polypeptide(L)'
;MSTETLISILQSLKQQGLNPLEAVKEALAQLQSRARGATTDNTAVAEAVIEVFSPLTATQLAIILHTTYPDLTALDVGKTILNPKVLPATPATEMNEALGKAGFDASSVSDAVNILYPVTVTIQANQAWQQSGLTVTGRQVTLIAAQGSWTSNPATGKTGPAGNTNYRAKQGYTLPGQFEGALIGRIGNNAPFLVGPQVKVPAGQSGVLQLCINDDLNGIYGAGLTDNVGSMQVDIRTQGE
;
A
#
# COMPACT_ATOMS: atom_id res chain seq x y z
N MET A 1 -29.47 -0.78 -13.52
CA MET A 1 -29.98 -2.17 -13.39
C MET A 1 -29.68 -2.62 -11.97
N SER A 2 -30.59 -3.28 -11.25
CA SER A 2 -30.41 -3.58 -9.82
C SER A 2 -29.57 -4.83 -9.57
N THR A 3 -28.74 -4.81 -8.52
CA THR A 3 -27.97 -5.96 -8.02
C THR A 3 -28.87 -7.19 -7.78
N GLU A 4 -30.10 -6.98 -7.30
CA GLU A 4 -31.11 -8.03 -7.07
C GLU A 4 -31.45 -8.84 -8.32
N THR A 5 -31.54 -8.17 -9.48
CA THR A 5 -31.80 -8.86 -10.75
C THR A 5 -30.65 -9.80 -11.10
N LEU A 6 -29.41 -9.34 -10.88
CA LEU A 6 -28.22 -10.13 -11.15
C LEU A 6 -28.11 -11.32 -10.19
N ILE A 7 -28.41 -11.12 -8.90
CA ILE A 7 -28.46 -12.18 -7.88
C ILE A 7 -29.43 -13.29 -8.32
N SER A 8 -30.65 -12.93 -8.74
CA SER A 8 -31.65 -13.91 -9.17
C SER A 8 -31.19 -14.76 -10.36
N ILE A 9 -30.55 -14.12 -11.35
CA ILE A 9 -29.99 -14.84 -12.52
C ILE A 9 -28.86 -15.77 -12.07
N LEU A 10 -27.91 -15.26 -11.27
CA LEU A 10 -26.77 -16.02 -10.79
C LEU A 10 -27.19 -17.21 -9.92
N GLN A 11 -28.23 -17.09 -9.09
CA GLN A 11 -28.78 -18.20 -8.31
C GLN A 11 -29.28 -19.33 -9.21
N SER A 12 -29.98 -19.00 -10.30
CA SER A 12 -30.44 -20.00 -11.27
C SER A 12 -29.27 -20.68 -11.98
N LEU A 13 -28.25 -19.91 -12.40
CA LEU A 13 -27.06 -20.45 -13.06
C LEU A 13 -26.22 -21.33 -12.13
N LYS A 14 -26.12 -20.96 -10.84
CA LYS A 14 -25.51 -21.81 -9.81
C LYS A 14 -26.23 -23.14 -9.65
N GLN A 15 -27.57 -23.14 -9.65
CA GLN A 15 -28.37 -24.37 -9.59
C GLN A 15 -28.20 -25.26 -10.82
N GLN A 16 -27.86 -24.67 -11.97
CA GLN A 16 -27.49 -25.39 -13.19
C GLN A 16 -26.05 -25.94 -13.17
N GLY A 17 -25.30 -25.69 -12.09
CA GLY A 17 -23.95 -26.23 -11.89
C GLY A 17 -22.82 -25.39 -12.48
N LEU A 18 -23.10 -24.18 -12.99
CA LEU A 18 -22.06 -23.29 -13.50
C LEU A 18 -21.16 -22.81 -12.37
N ASN A 19 -19.86 -22.72 -12.65
CA ASN A 19 -18.93 -22.08 -11.73
C ASN A 19 -19.12 -20.54 -11.73
N PRO A 20 -18.58 -19.81 -10.74
CA PRO A 20 -18.82 -18.37 -10.62
C PRO A 20 -18.47 -17.56 -11.89
N LEU A 21 -17.37 -17.89 -12.57
CA LEU A 21 -16.95 -17.17 -13.78
C LEU A 21 -17.90 -17.44 -14.96
N GLU A 22 -18.25 -18.70 -15.17
CA GLU A 22 -19.21 -19.10 -16.22
C GLU A 22 -20.57 -18.43 -15.98
N ALA A 23 -21.06 -18.46 -14.73
CA ALA A 23 -22.32 -17.87 -14.35
C ALA A 23 -22.34 -16.34 -14.58
N VAL A 24 -21.24 -15.64 -14.27
CA VAL A 24 -21.15 -14.19 -14.54
C VAL A 24 -21.19 -13.89 -16.03
N LYS A 25 -20.41 -14.61 -16.84
CA LYS A 25 -20.40 -14.41 -18.30
C LYS A 25 -21.79 -14.63 -18.91
N GLU A 26 -22.44 -15.72 -18.51
CA GLU A 26 -23.78 -16.06 -18.99
C GLU A 26 -24.82 -15.05 -18.50
N ALA A 27 -24.79 -14.65 -17.23
CA ALA A 27 -25.69 -13.64 -16.70
C ALA A 27 -25.56 -12.30 -17.43
N LEU A 28 -24.33 -11.85 -17.69
CA LEU A 28 -24.10 -10.60 -18.42
C LEU A 28 -24.54 -10.69 -19.88
N ALA A 29 -24.33 -11.83 -20.55
CA ALA A 29 -24.84 -12.05 -21.90
C ALA A 29 -26.38 -12.00 -21.96
N GLN A 30 -27.06 -12.64 -20.99
CA GLN A 30 -28.51 -12.58 -20.86
C GLN A 30 -29.00 -11.15 -20.63
N LEU A 31 -28.28 -10.35 -19.85
CA LEU A 31 -28.63 -8.95 -19.59
C LEU A 31 -28.39 -8.05 -20.81
N GLN A 32 -27.29 -8.23 -21.53
CA GLN A 32 -26.97 -7.47 -22.74
C GLN A 32 -28.03 -7.66 -23.83
N SER A 33 -28.51 -8.89 -24.01
CA SER A 33 -29.59 -9.18 -24.97
C SER A 33 -30.92 -8.48 -24.64
N ARG A 34 -31.16 -8.20 -23.34
CA ARG A 34 -32.40 -7.56 -22.85
C ARG A 34 -32.32 -6.03 -22.82
N ALA A 35 -31.14 -5.44 -22.63
CA ALA A 35 -30.99 -4.04 -22.20
C ALA A 35 -30.43 -3.05 -23.26
N ARG A 36 -30.27 -3.43 -24.53
CA ARG A 36 -29.75 -2.55 -25.63
C ARG A 36 -28.53 -1.69 -25.21
N GLY A 37 -27.47 -2.32 -24.69
CA GLY A 37 -26.15 -1.67 -24.54
C GLY A 37 -25.81 -1.08 -23.17
N ALA A 38 -26.58 -1.36 -22.12
CA ALA A 38 -26.17 -0.99 -20.75
C ALA A 38 -25.04 -1.90 -20.24
N THR A 39 -23.91 -1.32 -19.84
CA THR A 39 -22.83 -2.01 -19.13
C THR A 39 -23.18 -2.17 -17.66
N THR A 40 -23.10 -3.38 -17.12
CA THR A 40 -23.30 -3.63 -15.69
C THR A 40 -22.08 -3.16 -14.91
N ASP A 41 -22.32 -2.38 -13.86
CA ASP A 41 -21.30 -1.91 -12.92
C ASP A 41 -20.54 -3.09 -12.29
N ASN A 42 -19.21 -3.02 -12.29
CA ASN A 42 -18.32 -4.08 -11.81
C ASN A 42 -18.45 -4.31 -10.29
N THR A 43 -18.79 -3.28 -9.52
CA THR A 43 -19.07 -3.44 -8.08
C THR A 43 -20.37 -4.19 -7.87
N ALA A 44 -21.43 -3.86 -8.61
CA ALA A 44 -22.69 -4.60 -8.55
C ALA A 44 -22.52 -6.08 -8.94
N VAL A 45 -21.66 -6.37 -9.92
CA VAL A 45 -21.29 -7.77 -10.24
C VAL A 45 -20.56 -8.43 -9.09
N ALA A 46 -19.55 -7.77 -8.51
CA ALA A 46 -18.80 -8.33 -7.38
C ALA A 46 -19.70 -8.63 -6.18
N GLU A 47 -20.58 -7.70 -5.79
CA GLU A 47 -21.55 -7.88 -4.70
C GLU A 47 -22.45 -9.10 -4.95
N ALA A 48 -23.06 -9.19 -6.14
CA ALA A 48 -23.96 -10.29 -6.48
C ALA A 48 -23.24 -11.65 -6.51
N VAL A 49 -22.00 -11.69 -7.01
CA VAL A 49 -21.22 -12.93 -7.06
C VAL A 49 -20.82 -13.39 -5.66
N ILE A 50 -20.38 -12.47 -4.80
CA ILE A 50 -20.08 -12.78 -3.39
C ILE A 50 -21.33 -13.33 -2.70
N GLU A 51 -22.49 -12.70 -2.87
CA GLU A 51 -23.74 -13.15 -2.25
C GLU A 51 -24.13 -14.57 -2.69
N VAL A 52 -24.03 -14.87 -3.98
CA VAL A 52 -24.50 -16.15 -4.53
C VAL A 52 -23.48 -17.28 -4.37
N PHE A 53 -22.19 -17.00 -4.50
CA PHE A 53 -21.13 -18.01 -4.57
C PHE A 53 -20.22 -18.07 -3.33
N SER A 54 -20.61 -17.43 -2.22
CA SER A 54 -19.87 -17.54 -0.95
C SER A 54 -19.68 -19.00 -0.48
N PRO A 55 -18.50 -19.37 0.06
CA PRO A 55 -17.30 -18.52 0.19
C PRO A 55 -16.55 -18.36 -1.14
N LEU A 56 -16.12 -17.13 -1.42
CA LEU A 56 -15.29 -16.79 -2.59
C LEU A 56 -14.03 -16.07 -2.13
N THR A 57 -12.88 -16.46 -2.68
CA THR A 57 -11.58 -15.84 -2.37
C THR A 57 -11.36 -14.55 -3.17
N ALA A 58 -10.50 -13.65 -2.69
CA ALA A 58 -10.10 -12.46 -3.45
C ALA A 58 -9.48 -12.84 -4.81
N THR A 59 -8.72 -13.95 -4.87
CA THR A 59 -8.14 -14.49 -6.11
C THR A 59 -9.22 -14.85 -7.13
N GLN A 60 -10.24 -15.62 -6.73
CA GLN A 60 -11.34 -15.99 -7.64
C GLN A 60 -12.08 -14.74 -8.13
N LEU A 61 -12.34 -13.79 -7.24
CA LEU A 61 -13.03 -12.56 -7.61
C LEU A 61 -12.18 -11.68 -8.56
N ALA A 62 -10.89 -11.55 -8.31
CA ALA A 62 -9.97 -10.80 -9.18
C ALA A 62 -9.95 -11.39 -10.61
N ILE A 63 -9.89 -12.73 -10.72
CA ILE A 63 -9.96 -13.44 -12.01
C ILE A 63 -11.30 -13.15 -12.71
N ILE A 64 -12.42 -13.21 -11.98
CA ILE A 64 -13.75 -12.91 -12.54
C ILE A 64 -13.81 -11.48 -13.06
N LEU A 65 -13.39 -10.51 -12.27
CA LEU A 65 -13.42 -9.10 -12.63
C LEU A 65 -12.53 -8.80 -13.84
N HIS A 66 -11.28 -9.25 -13.83
CA HIS A 66 -10.36 -9.00 -14.94
C HIS A 66 -10.79 -9.71 -16.24
N THR A 67 -11.32 -10.93 -16.14
CA THR A 67 -11.84 -11.65 -17.32
C THR A 67 -13.09 -11.00 -17.90
N THR A 68 -13.95 -10.45 -17.04
CA THR A 68 -15.22 -9.87 -17.44
C THR A 68 -15.07 -8.42 -17.94
N TYR A 69 -14.13 -7.69 -17.34
CA TYR A 69 -13.87 -6.28 -17.61
C TYR A 69 -12.37 -6.09 -17.90
N PRO A 70 -11.92 -6.42 -19.12
CA PRO A 70 -10.50 -6.40 -19.48
C PRO A 70 -9.87 -5.00 -19.44
N ASP A 71 -10.69 -3.94 -19.46
CA ASP A 71 -10.23 -2.55 -19.39
C ASP A 71 -9.96 -2.07 -17.94
N LEU A 72 -10.33 -2.86 -16.92
CA LEU A 72 -10.05 -2.49 -15.53
C LEU A 72 -8.56 -2.62 -15.22
N THR A 73 -8.00 -1.59 -14.59
CA THR A 73 -6.65 -1.66 -14.06
C THR A 73 -6.59 -2.55 -12.82
N ALA A 74 -5.38 -2.99 -12.44
CA ALA A 74 -5.15 -3.69 -11.16
C ALA A 74 -5.68 -2.89 -9.96
N LEU A 75 -5.57 -1.56 -10.01
CA LEU A 75 -6.09 -0.67 -8.98
C LEU A 75 -7.63 -0.68 -8.94
N ASP A 76 -8.30 -0.67 -10.09
CA ASP A 76 -9.76 -0.69 -10.14
C ASP A 76 -10.33 -2.02 -9.64
N VAL A 77 -9.69 -3.14 -10.01
CA VAL A 77 -10.04 -4.46 -9.47
C VAL A 77 -9.84 -4.50 -7.97
N GLY A 78 -8.70 -4.03 -7.46
CA GLY A 78 -8.42 -4.01 -6.02
C GLY A 78 -9.37 -3.11 -5.23
N LYS A 79 -9.74 -1.94 -5.75
CA LYS A 79 -10.78 -1.07 -5.16
C LYS A 79 -12.14 -1.77 -5.09
N THR A 80 -12.48 -2.53 -6.13
CA THR A 80 -13.74 -3.28 -6.19
C THR A 80 -13.76 -4.38 -5.13
N ILE A 81 -12.67 -5.12 -4.99
CA ILE A 81 -12.52 -6.17 -3.96
C ILE A 81 -12.63 -5.58 -2.56
N LEU A 82 -11.97 -4.43 -2.30
CA LEU A 82 -12.02 -3.76 -0.99
C LEU A 82 -13.31 -2.98 -0.73
N ASN A 83 -14.29 -3.02 -1.62
CA ASN A 83 -15.58 -2.40 -1.37
C ASN A 83 -16.22 -2.98 -0.07
N PRO A 84 -16.86 -2.15 0.78
CA PRO A 84 -17.46 -2.58 2.05
C PRO A 84 -18.41 -3.79 1.98
N LYS A 85 -19.03 -4.05 0.82
CA LYS A 85 -19.98 -5.15 0.62
C LYS A 85 -19.38 -6.36 -0.10
N VAL A 86 -18.10 -6.32 -0.43
CA VAL A 86 -17.42 -7.35 -1.23
C VAL A 86 -16.47 -8.13 -0.33
N LEU A 87 -15.19 -7.73 -0.23
CA LEU A 87 -14.17 -8.35 0.62
C LEU A 87 -13.28 -7.25 1.27
N PRO A 88 -13.85 -6.36 2.11
CA PRO A 88 -13.13 -5.19 2.63
C PRO A 88 -11.96 -5.52 3.57
N ALA A 89 -11.91 -6.76 4.09
CA ALA A 89 -10.87 -7.22 4.99
C ALA A 89 -9.71 -7.94 4.29
N THR A 90 -9.67 -7.98 2.95
CA THR A 90 -8.58 -8.61 2.21
C THR A 90 -7.23 -7.95 2.56
N PRO A 91 -6.25 -8.68 3.13
CA PRO A 91 -4.95 -8.13 3.47
C PRO A 91 -4.10 -7.88 2.22
N ALA A 92 -3.11 -6.98 2.33
CA ALA A 92 -2.23 -6.59 1.22
C ALA A 92 -1.53 -7.79 0.54
N THR A 93 -1.13 -8.81 1.32
CA THR A 93 -0.50 -10.02 0.80
C THR A 93 -1.45 -10.83 -0.08
N GLU A 94 -2.71 -11.00 0.36
CA GLU A 94 -3.73 -11.69 -0.42
C GLU A 94 -4.13 -10.88 -1.65
N MET A 95 -4.22 -9.55 -1.56
CA MET A 95 -4.48 -8.69 -2.71
C MET A 95 -3.37 -8.79 -3.77
N ASN A 96 -2.11 -8.78 -3.35
CA ASN A 96 -0.97 -8.95 -4.25
C ASN A 96 -1.08 -10.29 -5.01
N GLU A 97 -1.33 -11.37 -4.29
CA GLU A 97 -1.52 -12.70 -4.87
C GLU A 97 -2.73 -12.75 -5.81
N ALA A 98 -3.86 -12.16 -5.41
CA ALA A 98 -5.10 -12.15 -6.19
C ALA A 98 -4.93 -11.43 -7.52
N LEU A 99 -4.34 -10.23 -7.52
CA LEU A 99 -4.11 -9.46 -8.73
C LEU A 99 -3.06 -10.14 -9.63
N GLY A 100 -1.99 -10.68 -9.06
CA GLY A 100 -0.99 -11.44 -9.81
C GLY A 100 -1.58 -12.67 -10.50
N LYS A 101 -2.40 -13.46 -9.79
CA LYS A 101 -3.10 -14.63 -10.34
C LYS A 101 -4.19 -14.27 -11.34
N ALA A 102 -4.77 -13.07 -11.25
CA ALA A 102 -5.68 -12.56 -12.26
C ALA A 102 -4.97 -12.21 -13.58
N GLY A 103 -3.63 -12.11 -13.59
CA GLY A 103 -2.84 -11.90 -14.80
C GLY A 103 -2.33 -10.47 -15.00
N PHE A 104 -2.46 -9.60 -13.99
CA PHE A 104 -1.82 -8.29 -14.01
C PHE A 104 -0.30 -8.43 -13.89
N ASP A 105 0.44 -7.55 -14.56
CA ASP A 105 1.91 -7.54 -14.47
C ASP A 105 2.37 -7.15 -13.05
N ALA A 106 3.52 -7.68 -12.61
CA ALA A 106 4.02 -7.49 -11.25
C ALA A 106 4.20 -6.02 -10.85
N SER A 107 4.43 -5.15 -11.84
CA SER A 107 4.65 -3.73 -11.62
C SER A 107 3.32 -3.01 -11.36
N SER A 108 2.27 -3.25 -12.15
CA SER A 108 0.94 -2.69 -11.88
C SER A 108 0.31 -3.25 -10.60
N VAL A 109 0.56 -4.52 -10.27
CA VAL A 109 0.16 -5.11 -8.97
C VAL A 109 0.81 -4.37 -7.81
N SER A 110 2.12 -4.15 -7.86
CA SER A 110 2.84 -3.45 -6.78
C SER A 110 2.35 -2.01 -6.61
N ASP A 111 2.11 -1.31 -7.72
CA ASP A 111 1.57 0.05 -7.67
C ASP A 111 0.16 0.08 -7.06
N ALA A 112 -0.72 -0.83 -7.48
CA ALA A 112 -2.07 -0.92 -6.94
C ALA A 112 -2.04 -1.18 -5.42
N VAL A 113 -1.26 -2.16 -4.96
CA VAL A 113 -1.12 -2.49 -3.54
C VAL A 113 -0.59 -1.31 -2.73
N ASN A 114 0.42 -0.60 -3.22
CA ASN A 114 0.97 0.58 -2.55
C ASN A 114 -0.06 1.71 -2.37
N ILE A 115 -1.01 1.86 -3.29
CA ILE A 115 -2.08 2.85 -3.20
C ILE A 115 -3.19 2.36 -2.26
N LEU A 116 -3.58 1.10 -2.37
CA LEU A 116 -4.70 0.52 -1.62
C LEU A 116 -4.40 0.35 -0.13
N TYR A 117 -3.13 0.15 0.23
CA TYR A 117 -2.70 -0.11 1.61
C TYR A 117 -1.66 0.91 2.06
N PRO A 118 -2.10 2.10 2.52
CA PRO A 118 -1.24 3.03 3.25
C PRO A 118 -0.55 2.34 4.42
N VAL A 119 0.70 2.71 4.67
CA VAL A 119 1.52 2.11 5.72
C VAL A 119 1.63 3.06 6.89
N THR A 120 1.35 2.56 8.09
CA THR A 120 1.63 3.25 9.36
C THR A 120 2.63 2.41 10.14
N VAL A 121 3.81 2.96 10.43
CA VAL A 121 4.92 2.23 11.06
C VAL A 121 5.56 3.04 12.18
N THR A 122 5.95 2.37 13.26
CA THR A 122 6.69 2.98 14.37
C THR A 122 8.18 2.77 14.17
N ILE A 123 8.94 3.86 14.09
CA ILE A 123 10.39 3.87 13.94
C ILE A 123 11.02 4.15 15.30
N GLN A 124 11.81 3.21 15.80
CA GLN A 124 12.52 3.31 17.08
C GLN A 124 13.80 4.12 16.94
N ALA A 125 14.11 4.95 17.94
CA ALA A 125 15.31 5.80 17.92
C ALA A 125 16.62 5.01 18.06
N ASN A 126 16.56 3.81 18.63
CA ASN A 126 17.71 2.96 18.92
C ASN A 126 17.96 1.87 17.86
N GLN A 127 17.34 1.96 16.68
CA GLN A 127 17.47 0.97 15.61
C GLN A 127 17.82 1.63 14.27
N ALA A 128 18.83 1.09 13.60
CA ALA A 128 19.24 1.53 12.28
C ALA A 128 18.33 0.95 11.18
N TRP A 129 18.05 1.76 10.14
CA TRP A 129 17.44 1.37 8.86
C TRP A 129 16.28 0.38 8.93
N GLN A 130 15.26 0.74 9.70
CA GLN A 130 14.05 -0.06 9.88
C GLN A 130 13.24 -0.07 8.59
N GLN A 131 12.84 -1.26 8.14
CA GLN A 131 11.98 -1.40 6.96
C GLN A 131 10.60 -0.82 7.28
N SER A 132 10.09 0.02 6.37
CA SER A 132 8.73 0.56 6.51
C SER A 132 7.64 -0.46 6.19
N GLY A 133 7.95 -1.48 5.38
CA GLY A 133 6.96 -2.36 4.75
C GLY A 133 6.53 -1.91 3.35
N LEU A 134 6.91 -0.70 2.92
CA LEU A 134 6.69 -0.21 1.55
C LEU A 134 7.90 -0.53 0.65
N THR A 135 7.63 -1.05 -0.55
CA THR A 135 8.59 -1.04 -1.67
C THR A 135 8.20 0.07 -2.64
N VAL A 136 9.04 1.09 -2.75
CA VAL A 136 8.84 2.20 -3.68
C VAL A 136 9.12 1.70 -5.09
N THR A 137 8.26 2.06 -6.05
CA THR A 137 8.36 1.57 -7.44
C THR A 137 8.96 2.60 -8.40
N GLY A 138 9.08 3.86 -7.97
CA GLY A 138 9.57 4.97 -8.81
C GLY A 138 8.57 5.46 -9.86
N ARG A 139 7.39 4.85 -9.94
CA ARG A 139 6.30 5.16 -10.91
C ARG A 139 5.09 5.84 -10.25
N GLN A 140 5.26 6.24 -9.00
CA GLN A 140 4.19 6.74 -8.14
C GLN A 140 4.70 7.89 -7.29
N VAL A 141 3.79 8.73 -6.82
CA VAL A 141 4.09 9.74 -5.81
C VAL A 141 3.91 9.14 -4.42
N THR A 142 5.01 8.97 -3.69
CA THR A 142 4.98 8.55 -2.28
C THR A 142 5.20 9.75 -1.35
N LEU A 143 4.28 9.93 -0.42
CA LEU A 143 4.31 10.96 0.63
C LEU A 143 4.53 10.29 1.98
N ILE A 144 5.43 10.86 2.77
CA ILE A 144 5.72 10.43 4.13
C ILE A 144 5.38 11.59 5.06
N ALA A 145 4.64 11.32 6.12
CA ALA A 145 4.40 12.23 7.23
C ALA A 145 4.82 11.54 8.54
N ALA A 146 5.39 12.30 9.46
CA ALA A 146 5.90 11.76 10.72
C ALA A 146 5.52 12.65 11.90
N GLN A 147 5.33 12.01 13.05
CA GLN A 147 5.06 12.65 14.33
C GLN A 147 5.64 11.81 15.47
N GLY A 148 5.80 12.43 16.64
CA GLY A 148 6.38 11.79 17.81
C GLY A 148 7.59 12.54 18.31
N SER A 149 8.36 11.88 19.18
CA SER A 149 9.58 12.48 19.71
C SER A 149 10.57 11.42 20.18
N TRP A 150 11.83 11.67 19.92
CA TRP A 150 12.94 10.84 20.39
C TRP A 150 14.15 11.70 20.72
N THR A 151 15.21 11.08 21.21
CA THR A 151 16.50 11.75 21.43
C THR A 151 17.61 11.02 20.69
N SER A 152 18.53 11.78 20.10
CA SER A 152 19.85 11.33 19.60
C SER A 152 20.96 11.51 20.64
N ASN A 153 20.66 12.22 21.73
CA ASN A 153 21.54 12.42 22.87
C ASN A 153 20.67 12.91 24.04
N PRO A 154 20.45 12.08 25.08
CA PRO A 154 19.58 12.42 26.20
C PRO A 154 19.88 13.77 26.86
N ALA A 155 21.13 14.23 26.84
CA ALA A 155 21.53 15.52 27.41
C ALA A 155 21.01 16.73 26.60
N THR A 156 20.64 16.53 25.34
CA THR A 156 20.11 17.59 24.46
C THR A 156 18.58 17.62 24.38
N GLY A 157 17.92 16.70 25.09
CA GLY A 157 16.46 16.58 25.14
C GLY A 157 15.86 15.79 23.97
N LYS A 158 14.53 15.71 23.96
CA LYS A 158 13.77 15.10 22.86
C LYS A 158 13.47 16.12 21.77
N THR A 159 13.46 15.66 20.53
CA THR A 159 13.04 16.41 19.35
C THR A 159 12.01 15.64 18.54
N GLY A 160 11.24 16.39 17.74
CA GLY A 160 10.35 15.83 16.72
C GLY A 160 11.11 15.43 15.45
N PRO A 161 10.38 15.04 14.38
CA PRO A 161 10.99 14.53 13.14
C PRO A 161 11.95 15.51 12.44
N ALA A 162 11.84 16.81 12.71
CA ALA A 162 12.74 17.83 12.15
C ALA A 162 14.16 17.80 12.73
N GLY A 163 14.39 17.09 13.84
CA GLY A 163 15.68 17.05 14.52
C GLY A 163 15.94 18.26 15.41
N ASN A 164 17.10 18.30 16.05
CA ASN A 164 17.48 19.39 16.94
C ASN A 164 18.14 20.53 16.15
N THR A 165 17.50 21.69 16.10
CA THR A 165 17.97 22.82 15.27
C THR A 165 19.29 23.43 15.72
N ASN A 166 19.75 23.12 16.93
CA ASN A 166 21.02 23.59 17.47
C ASN A 166 22.21 22.69 17.08
N TYR A 167 21.97 21.48 16.57
CA TYR A 167 23.02 20.49 16.31
C TYR A 167 22.96 19.96 14.89
N ARG A 168 24.09 20.06 14.19
CA ARG A 168 24.28 19.56 12.83
C ARG A 168 25.03 18.23 12.89
N ALA A 169 24.48 17.21 12.24
CA ALA A 169 25.09 15.90 12.12
C ALA A 169 26.48 16.02 11.50
N LYS A 170 27.47 15.42 12.16
CA LYS A 170 28.88 15.47 11.78
C LYS A 170 29.16 14.55 10.60
N GLN A 171 30.36 14.65 10.04
CA GLN A 171 30.83 13.65 9.07
C GLN A 171 30.80 12.25 9.71
N GLY A 172 30.38 11.23 8.97
CA GLY A 172 30.21 9.86 9.48
C GLY A 172 28.85 9.54 10.09
N TYR A 173 28.01 10.54 10.36
CA TYR A 173 26.59 10.33 10.68
C TYR A 173 25.82 9.84 9.45
N THR A 174 24.60 9.36 9.63
CA THR A 174 23.79 8.86 8.51
C THR A 174 23.49 9.90 7.44
N LEU A 175 23.26 11.17 7.82
CA LEU A 175 23.05 12.26 6.87
C LEU A 175 23.78 13.53 7.35
N PRO A 176 25.10 13.63 7.09
CA PRO A 176 25.92 14.75 7.52
C PRO A 176 25.40 16.10 7.02
N GLY A 177 25.51 17.14 7.84
CA GLY A 177 25.05 18.50 7.53
C GLY A 177 23.56 18.75 7.77
N GLN A 178 22.74 17.70 7.95
CA GLN A 178 21.35 17.85 8.41
C GLN A 178 21.27 17.90 9.95
N PHE A 179 20.10 18.19 10.52
CA PHE A 179 19.96 18.26 11.98
C PHE A 179 20.10 16.87 12.62
N GLU A 180 20.83 16.80 13.74
CA GLU A 180 20.90 15.58 14.56
C GLU A 180 19.50 15.22 15.07
N GLY A 181 19.18 13.93 15.12
CA GLY A 181 17.86 13.48 15.55
C GLY A 181 16.74 13.71 14.53
N ALA A 182 17.02 14.20 13.32
CA ALA A 182 15.99 14.27 12.28
C ALA A 182 15.59 12.87 11.80
N LEU A 183 14.33 12.69 11.38
CA LEU A 183 13.93 11.49 10.65
C LEU A 183 14.51 11.54 9.23
N ILE A 184 15.15 10.45 8.82
CA ILE A 184 15.70 10.28 7.47
C ILE A 184 15.23 8.97 6.86
N GLY A 185 15.34 8.89 5.54
CA GLY A 185 14.97 7.72 4.78
C GLY A 185 16.03 7.34 3.74
N ARG A 186 15.99 6.09 3.29
CA ARG A 186 16.70 5.62 2.10
C ARG A 186 15.83 4.59 1.37
N ILE A 187 16.07 4.44 0.08
CA ILE A 187 15.36 3.49 -0.78
C ILE A 187 16.37 2.51 -1.34
N GLY A 188 16.19 1.22 -1.03
CA GLY A 188 17.20 0.21 -1.32
C GLY A 188 18.56 0.61 -0.77
N ASN A 189 19.57 0.70 -1.65
CA ASN A 189 20.93 1.10 -1.32
C ASN A 189 21.27 2.54 -1.78
N ASN A 190 20.27 3.35 -2.12
CA ASN A 190 20.48 4.72 -2.56
C ASN A 190 20.95 5.63 -1.41
N ALA A 191 21.46 6.81 -1.78
CA ALA A 191 21.82 7.83 -0.81
C ALA A 191 20.62 8.22 0.08
N PRO A 192 20.84 8.43 1.39
CA PRO A 192 19.78 8.82 2.29
C PRO A 192 19.30 10.25 2.02
N PHE A 193 18.06 10.53 2.40
CA PHE A 193 17.41 11.82 2.25
C PHE A 193 16.72 12.25 3.55
N LEU A 194 16.58 13.56 3.73
CA LEU A 194 15.84 14.12 4.87
C LEU A 194 14.35 13.84 4.69
N VAL A 195 13.73 13.22 5.69
CA VAL A 195 12.26 13.03 5.74
C VAL A 195 11.63 14.15 6.54
N GLY A 196 12.16 14.47 7.72
CA GLY A 196 11.59 15.53 8.55
C GLY A 196 10.12 15.24 8.93
N PRO A 197 9.31 16.29 9.18
CA PRO A 197 7.89 16.13 9.49
C PRO A 197 7.05 15.63 8.32
N GLN A 198 7.40 16.03 7.09
CA GLN A 198 6.72 15.62 5.87
C GLN A 198 7.66 15.73 4.67
N VAL A 199 7.60 14.76 3.76
CA VAL A 199 8.38 14.79 2.51
C VAL A 199 7.65 14.09 1.38
N LYS A 200 7.89 14.55 0.15
CA LYS A 200 7.67 13.75 -1.07
C LYS A 200 8.95 12.96 -1.35
N VAL A 201 8.84 11.65 -1.42
CA VAL A 201 9.96 10.75 -1.73
C VAL A 201 10.67 11.19 -3.03
N PRO A 202 12.02 11.19 -3.09
CA PRO A 202 12.74 11.53 -4.31
C PRO A 202 12.29 10.69 -5.52
N ALA A 203 11.98 11.37 -6.62
CA ALA A 203 11.47 10.73 -7.83
C ALA A 203 12.48 9.76 -8.47
N GLY A 204 11.97 8.75 -9.17
CA GLY A 204 12.78 7.78 -9.92
C GLY A 204 13.53 6.76 -9.07
N GLN A 205 13.41 6.79 -7.74
CA GLN A 205 14.00 5.76 -6.87
C GLN A 205 13.06 4.55 -6.75
N SER A 206 13.64 3.35 -6.71
CA SER A 206 12.93 2.09 -6.51
C SER A 206 13.64 1.20 -5.50
N GLY A 207 12.87 0.51 -4.66
CA GLY A 207 13.37 -0.41 -3.65
C GLY A 207 12.66 -0.29 -2.31
N VAL A 208 13.07 -1.10 -1.33
CA VAL A 208 12.50 -1.08 0.02
C VAL A 208 12.79 0.28 0.68
N LEU A 209 11.75 0.95 1.16
CA LEU A 209 11.89 2.17 1.95
C LEU A 209 12.29 1.81 3.39
N GLN A 210 13.43 2.33 3.82
CA GLN A 210 13.94 2.19 5.18
C GLN A 210 14.05 3.56 5.85
N LEU A 211 13.80 3.61 7.15
CA LEU A 211 13.78 4.83 7.95
C LEU A 211 14.64 4.69 9.21
N CYS A 212 15.27 5.78 9.64
CA CYS A 212 15.97 5.85 10.93
C CYS A 212 16.18 7.30 11.38
N ILE A 213 16.72 7.44 12.59
CA ILE A 213 17.20 8.70 13.14
C ILE A 213 18.50 9.16 12.45
N ASN A 214 18.66 10.47 12.27
CA ASN A 214 19.91 11.08 11.81
C ASN A 214 20.93 11.13 12.95
N ASP A 215 21.74 10.08 13.05
CA ASP A 215 22.66 9.90 14.17
C ASP A 215 23.90 9.07 13.78
N ASP A 216 24.82 8.92 14.73
CA ASP A 216 26.07 8.20 14.64
C ASP A 216 25.87 6.68 14.78
N LEU A 217 25.40 6.01 13.72
CA LEU A 217 25.09 4.56 13.80
C LEU A 217 26.27 3.70 14.24
N ASN A 218 27.49 4.16 13.97
CA ASN A 218 28.72 3.40 14.20
C ASN A 218 29.42 3.79 15.51
N GLY A 219 28.87 4.73 16.29
CA GLY A 219 29.47 5.19 17.54
C GLY A 219 30.86 5.82 17.35
N ILE A 220 31.08 6.52 16.24
CA ILE A 220 32.33 7.22 15.93
C ILE A 220 32.66 8.29 16.99
N TYR A 221 31.66 8.96 17.54
CA TYR A 221 31.80 10.11 18.44
C TYR A 221 31.17 9.91 19.81
N GLY A 222 30.43 8.82 20.04
CA GLY A 222 29.69 8.62 21.28
C GLY A 222 29.03 7.24 21.39
N ALA A 223 27.91 7.17 22.10
CA ALA A 223 27.16 5.95 22.37
C ALA A 223 26.40 5.39 21.15
N GLY A 224 26.47 6.09 20.02
CA GLY A 224 25.71 5.80 18.81
C GLY A 224 24.21 5.77 19.08
N LEU A 225 23.55 4.66 18.75
CA LEU A 225 22.09 4.53 18.99
C LEU A 225 21.72 4.02 20.38
N THR A 226 22.69 3.64 21.22
CA THR A 226 22.41 2.82 22.41
C THR A 226 21.77 3.60 23.56
N ASP A 227 21.94 4.93 23.60
CA ASP A 227 21.33 5.84 24.55
C ASP A 227 20.11 6.59 23.98
N ASN A 228 19.73 6.29 22.73
CA ASN A 228 18.56 6.89 22.10
C ASN A 228 17.26 6.34 22.69
N VAL A 229 16.34 7.24 23.00
CA VAL A 229 15.05 6.91 23.63
C VAL A 229 13.90 7.57 22.88
N GLY A 230 12.85 6.81 22.65
CA GLY A 230 11.61 7.26 22.01
C GLY A 230 11.44 6.70 20.61
N SER A 231 10.42 7.20 19.91
CA SER A 231 10.03 6.69 18.60
C SER A 231 9.28 7.76 17.80
N MET A 232 9.19 7.52 16.49
CA MET A 232 8.36 8.26 15.56
C MET A 232 7.26 7.36 15.02
N GLN A 233 6.03 7.86 14.99
CA GLN A 233 4.96 7.30 14.17
C GLN A 233 5.06 7.89 12.78
N VAL A 234 5.14 7.03 11.77
CA VAL A 234 5.28 7.44 10.36
C VAL A 234 4.11 6.92 9.56
N ASP A 235 3.44 7.81 8.85
CA ASP A 235 2.39 7.51 7.89
C ASP A 235 2.90 7.69 6.47
N ILE A 236 2.67 6.68 5.64
CA ILE A 236 3.17 6.61 4.27
C ILE A 236 1.99 6.35 3.34
N ARG A 237 1.81 7.23 2.36
CA ARG A 237 0.75 7.15 1.36
C ARG A 237 1.33 7.22 -0.03
N THR A 238 0.77 6.43 -0.93
CA THR A 238 1.15 6.44 -2.34
C THR A 238 -0.04 6.81 -3.20
N GLN A 239 0.22 7.54 -4.27
CA GLN A 239 -0.78 8.00 -5.23
C GLN A 239 -0.28 7.70 -6.65
N GLY A 240 -1.21 7.53 -7.60
CA GLY A 240 -0.86 7.58 -9.01
C GLY A 240 -0.21 8.92 -9.35
N GLU A 241 0.62 8.95 -10.40
CA GLU A 241 1.13 10.22 -10.95
C GLU A 241 0.03 11.06 -11.59
#